data_AF-A0A7W1D185-F1
#
_entry.id   AF-A0A7W1D185-F1
#
_cell.length_a   1.000
_cell.length_b   1.000
_cell.length_c   1.000
_cell.angle_alpha   90.00
_cell.angle_beta   90.00
_cell.angle_gamma   90.00
#
_symmetry.space_group_name_H-M   'P 1'
#
loop_
_entity.id
_entity.type
_entity.pdbx_description
1 polymer ?
#
loop_
_entity_poly.entity_id
_entity_poly.type
_entity_poly.pdbx_seq_one_letter_code
_entity_poly.pdbx_strand_id
1 'polypeptide(L)' 'MDFTVEDVRPTFPEELEVTPLESPPDATIRVPGSKSVTNRALIVAALADGPTRITNPLFADDSYWLMDALV' A
#
# COMPACT_ATOMS: atom_id res chain seq x y z
N MET A 1 -13.65 -6.17 1.32
CA MET A 1 -13.30 -5.13 0.33
C MET A 1 -12.29 -5.78 -0.59
N ASP A 2 -12.62 -6.02 -1.85
CA ASP A 2 -11.66 -6.60 -2.80
C ASP A 2 -10.71 -5.49 -3.27
N PHE A 3 -9.45 -5.56 -2.87
CA PHE A 3 -8.35 -4.73 -3.37
C PHE A 3 -7.15 -5.61 -3.69
N THR A 4 -7.43 -6.75 -4.33
CA THR A 4 -6.41 -7.70 -4.78
C THR A 4 -5.37 -6.98 -5.63
N VAL A 5 -4.12 -7.45 -5.65
CA VAL A 5 -3.08 -6.85 -6.51
C VAL A 5 -3.51 -6.78 -7.97
N GLU A 6 -4.36 -7.70 -8.43
CA GLU A 6 -4.92 -7.71 -9.78
C GLU A 6 -5.85 -6.52 -10.07
N ASP A 7 -6.60 -6.03 -9.07
CA ASP A 7 -7.54 -4.91 -9.22
C ASP A 7 -6.85 -3.54 -9.23
N VAL A 8 -5.65 -3.43 -8.65
CA VAL A 8 -4.90 -2.17 -8.51
C VAL A 8 -3.65 -2.07 -9.40
N ARG A 9 -3.23 -3.16 -10.05
CA ARG A 9 -2.02 -3.16 -10.89
C ARG A 9 -2.39 -3.05 -12.38
N PRO A 10 -2.13 -1.89 -13.02
CA PRO A 10 -2.35 -1.79 -14.46
C PRO A 10 -1.37 -2.69 -15.22
N THR A 11 -1.74 -3.07 -16.44
CA THR A 11 -0.83 -3.76 -17.36
C THR A 11 0.30 -2.81 -17.73
N PHE A 12 1.53 -3.17 -17.38
CA PHE A 12 2.73 -2.45 -17.79
C PHE A 12 3.36 -3.12 -19.01
N PRO A 13 4.04 -2.36 -19.88
CA PRO A 13 4.88 -2.96 -20.93
C PRO A 13 6.01 -3.77 -20.30
N GLU A 14 6.55 -4.72 -21.07
CA GLU A 14 7.71 -5.52 -20.64
C GLU A 14 8.94 -4.64 -20.39
N GLU A 15 9.06 -3.56 -21.15
CA GLU A 15 10.14 -2.58 -21.04
C GLU A 15 9.57 -1.17 -20.88
N LEU A 16 10.19 -0.37 -20.02
CA LEU A 16 9.86 1.04 -19.81
C LEU A 16 11.11 1.90 -20.10
N GLU A 17 11.04 2.71 -21.14
CA GLU A 17 12.11 3.65 -21.46
C GLU A 17 12.17 4.77 -20.40
N VAL A 18 13.36 5.05 -19.88
CA VAL A 18 13.60 6.16 -18.97
C VAL A 18 14.22 7.31 -19.75
N THR A 19 13.41 8.33 -20.05
CA THR A 19 13.90 9.54 -20.72
C THR A 19 14.60 10.47 -19.71
N PRO A 20 15.76 11.06 -20.05
CA PRO A 20 16.43 12.03 -19.18
C PRO A 20 15.55 13.24 -18.86
N LEU A 21 15.63 13.73 -17.63
CA LEU A 21 14.95 14.96 -17.21
C LEU A 21 15.72 16.19 -17.71
N GLU A 22 15.00 17.23 -18.13
CA GLU A 22 15.60 18.50 -18.58
C GLU A 22 16.15 19.32 -17.40
N SER A 23 15.62 19.11 -16.19
CA SER A 23 16.04 19.77 -14.96
C SER A 23 15.72 18.91 -13.73
N PRO A 24 16.36 19.15 -12.56
CA PRO A 24 16.05 18.44 -11.33
C PRO A 24 14.59 18.66 -10.90
N PRO A 25 13.85 17.61 -10.49
CA PRO A 25 12.48 17.77 -10.02
C PRO A 25 12.46 18.49 -8.67
N ASP A 26 11.66 19.57 -8.58
CA ASP A 26 11.27 20.19 -7.31
C ASP A 26 9.85 19.73 -6.97
N ALA A 27 9.76 18.63 -6.23
CA ALA A 27 8.48 17.99 -5.91
C ALA A 27 8.51 17.35 -4.53
N THR A 28 7.37 17.41 -3.84
CA THR A 28 7.09 16.59 -2.66
C THR A 28 6.10 15.50 -3.05
N ILE A 29 6.49 14.24 -2.89
CA ILE A 29 5.68 13.09 -3.29
C ILE A 29 5.24 12.33 -2.04
N ARG A 30 3.94 12.02 -1.95
CA ARG A 30 3.43 11.07 -0.97
C ARG A 30 3.56 9.67 -1.55
N VAL A 31 4.38 8.85 -0.90
CA VAL A 31 4.52 7.43 -1.25
C VAL A 31 3.49 6.57 -0.51
N PRO A 32 3.17 5.38 -1.03
CA PRO A 32 2.37 4.40 -0.31
C PRO A 32 2.93 4.09 1.09
N GLY A 33 2.06 3.57 1.96
CA GLY A 33 2.47 3.12 3.29
C GLY A 33 3.58 2.09 3.26
N SER A 34 4.27 1.91 4.39
CA SER A 34 5.18 0.78 4.55
C SER A 34 4.39 -0.49 4.75
N LYS A 35 4.72 -1.54 3.99
CA LYS A 35 4.13 -2.87 4.11
C LYS A 35 4.21 -3.42 5.53
N SER A 36 5.41 -3.47 6.10
CA SER A 36 5.62 -4.00 7.45
C SER A 36 4.95 -3.15 8.54
N VAL A 37 4.85 -1.83 8.37
CA VAL A 37 4.12 -0.96 9.30
C VAL A 37 2.62 -1.21 9.19
N THR A 38 2.10 -1.32 7.98
CA THR A 38 0.68 -1.62 7.74
C THR A 38 0.28 -2.94 8.39
N ASN A 39 1.04 -4.02 8.17
CA ASN A 39 0.74 -5.33 8.74
C ASN A 39 0.80 -5.32 10.27
N ARG A 40 1.79 -4.65 10.87
CA ARG A 40 1.86 -4.51 12.34
C ARG A 40 0.70 -3.67 12.89
N ALA A 41 0.34 -2.58 12.21
CA ALA A 41 -0.77 -1.73 12.62
C ALA A 41 -2.10 -2.49 12.56
N LEU A 42 -2.30 -3.36 11.56
CA LEU A 42 -3.47 -4.24 11.47
C LEU A 42 -3.59 -5.19 12.65
N ILE A 43 -2.49 -5.85 13.04
CA ILE A 43 -2.47 -6.74 14.21
C ILE A 43 -2.79 -5.98 15.49
N VAL A 44 -2.17 -4.81 15.70
CA VAL A 44 -2.44 -3.97 16.87
C VAL A 44 -3.89 -3.49 16.89
N ALA A 45 -4.44 -3.10 15.74
CA ALA A 45 -5.82 -2.65 15.62
C ALA A 45 -6.83 -3.75 15.96
N ALA A 46 -6.57 -4.99 15.54
CA ALA A 46 -7.43 -6.14 15.83
C ALA A 46 -7.43 -6.53 17.32
N LEU A 47 -6.34 -6.22 18.05
CA LEU A 47 -6.21 -6.48 19.48
C LEU A 47 -6.70 -5.32 20.36
N ALA A 48 -6.94 -4.14 19.77
CA ALA A 48 -7.31 -2.95 20.51
C ALA A 48 -8.80 -2.96 20.90
N ASP A 49 -9.11 -2.44 22.09
CA ASP A 49 -10.49 -2.17 22.48
C ASP A 49 -11.04 -0.96 21.72
N GLY A 50 -12.12 -1.19 20.96
CA GLY A 50 -12.83 -0.15 20.23
C GLY A 50 -12.24 0.16 18.83
N PRO A 51 -12.78 1.19 18.16
CA PRO A 51 -12.45 1.45 16.76
C PRO A 51 -11.05 2.05 16.58
N THR A 52 -10.27 1.48 15.66
CA THR A 52 -8.95 2.01 15.24
C THR A 52 -9.00 2.60 13.84
N ARG A 53 -8.32 3.74 13.62
CA ARG A 53 -8.14 4.36 12.29
C ARG A 53 -6.67 4.29 11.88
N ILE A 54 -6.38 3.54 10.81
CA ILE A 54 -5.05 3.49 10.18
C ILE A 54 -5.03 4.47 9.01
N THR A 55 -3.98 5.30 8.89
CA THR A 55 -3.83 6.30 7.82
C THR A 55 -2.65 5.97 6.92
N ASN A 56 -2.78 6.25 5.63
CA ASN A 56 -1.81 5.89 4.58
C ASN A 56 -1.36 4.40 4.64
N PRO A 57 -2.28 3.42 4.77
CA PRO A 57 -1.91 2.02 4.70
C PRO A 57 -1.39 1.67 3.30
N LEU A 58 -0.59 0.62 3.21
CA LEU A 58 -0.32 -0.03 1.93
C LEU A 58 -1.37 -1.10 1.69
N PHE A 59 -2.16 -0.94 0.62
CA PHE A 59 -3.00 -2.03 0.11
C PHE A 59 -2.14 -2.92 -0.79
N ALA A 60 -1.72 -4.05 -0.24
CA ALA A 60 -0.98 -5.11 -0.90
C ALA A 60 -1.60 -6.48 -0.56
N ASP A 61 -1.24 -7.52 -1.30
CA ASP A 61 -1.75 -8.88 -1.08
C ASP A 61 -1.61 -9.34 0.38
N ASP A 62 -0.48 -9.08 1.01
CA ASP A 62 -0.24 -9.50 2.40
C ASP A 62 -1.12 -8.75 3.39
N SER A 63 -1.32 -7.44 3.19
CA SER A 63 -2.26 -6.67 4.00
C SER A 63 -3.71 -7.14 3.81
N TYR A 64 -4.09 -7.53 2.58
CA TYR A 64 -5.42 -8.05 2.26
C TYR A 64 -5.69 -9.36 3.01
N TRP A 65 -4.83 -10.37 2.81
CA TRP A 65 -4.99 -11.68 3.44
C TRP A 65 -4.85 -11.61 4.97
N LEU A 66 -4.03 -10.70 5.49
CA LEU A 66 -3.96 -10.47 6.93
C LEU A 66 -5.24 -9.83 7.47
N MET A 67 -5.81 -8.85 6.78
CA MET A 67 -7.11 -8.26 7.15
C MET A 67 -8.21 -9.33 7.16
N ASP A 68 -8.27 -10.16 6.12
CA ASP A 68 -9.23 -11.26 5.99
C ASP A 68 -9.11 -12.29 7.12
N ALA A 69 -7.88 -12.63 7.54
CA ALA A 69 -7.65 -13.59 8.62
C ALA A 69 -7.93 -13.04 10.04
N LEU A 70 -8.04 -11.72 10.21
CA LEU A 70 -8.29 -11.07 11.50
C LEU A 70 -9.79 -10.87 11.81
N VAL A 71 -10.68 -11.07 10.83
CA VAL A 71 -12.15 -10.92 10.94
C VAL A 71 -12.87 -12.24 10.69
#